data_AF-A0A963HHK8-F1
#
_entry.id   AF-A0A963HHK8-F1
#
_cell.length_a   1.000
_cell.length_b   1.000
_cell.length_c   1.000
_cell.angle_alpha   90.00
_cell.angle_beta   90.00
_cell.angle_gamma   90.00
#
_symmetry.space_group_name_H-M   'P 1'
#
loop_
_entity.id
_entity.type
_entity.pdbx_description
1 polymer ?
#
loop_
_entity_poly.entity_id
_entity_poly.type
_entity_poly.pdbx_seq_one_letter_code
_entity_poly.pdbx_strand_id
1 'polypeptide(L)'
;MQSQATYNYKVVRQFAIMTVVWGIVGMLVGVIAAAQLVWPELNVHEFLHFGRLRPLHTNAVIFAFGGSALFATSYYVVQRTCHTRLFAPGLAAFTFWGWQLVIVL
;
A
#
# COMPACT_ATOMS: atom_id res chain seq x y z
N MET A 1 15.16 30.27 -8.05
CA MET A 1 14.68 29.85 -6.71
C MET A 1 14.00 28.48 -6.79
N GLN A 2 14.77 27.40 -6.74
CA GLN A 2 14.59 26.16 -5.96
C GLN A 2 15.64 25.17 -6.46
N SER A 3 16.48 24.72 -5.53
CA SER A 3 17.66 23.91 -5.76
C SER A 3 17.35 22.59 -6.47
N GLN A 4 18.04 22.33 -7.58
CA GLN A 4 18.03 21.06 -8.31
C GLN A 4 18.56 19.87 -7.44
N ALA A 5 19.09 20.16 -6.25
CA ALA A 5 19.71 19.22 -5.31
C ALA A 5 18.79 18.76 -4.15
N THR A 6 17.46 18.84 -4.29
CA THR A 6 16.52 18.29 -3.29
C THR A 6 16.01 16.91 -3.73
N TYR A 7 16.00 15.95 -2.80
CA TYR A 7 15.44 14.61 -3.00
C TYR A 7 13.98 14.65 -3.47
N ASN A 8 13.55 13.63 -4.21
CA ASN A 8 12.17 13.47 -4.63
C ASN A 8 11.34 12.87 -3.49
N TYR A 9 10.78 13.73 -2.63
CA TYR A 9 9.89 13.31 -1.55
C TYR A 9 8.41 13.22 -1.93
N LYS A 10 8.03 13.62 -3.15
CA LYS A 10 6.62 13.54 -3.58
C LYS A 10 6.12 12.10 -3.56
N VAL A 11 6.84 11.21 -4.26
CA VAL A 11 6.46 9.80 -4.38
C VAL A 11 6.57 9.06 -3.05
N VAL A 12 7.59 9.39 -2.24
CA VAL A 12 7.78 8.85 -0.89
C VAL A 12 6.58 9.19 -0.02
N ARG A 13 6.13 10.45 -0.04
CA ARG A 13 4.97 10.89 0.74
C ARG A 13 3.68 10.20 0.28
N GLN A 14 3.49 10.06 -1.03
CA GLN A 14 2.32 9.37 -1.59
C GLN A 14 2.26 7.91 -1.11
N PHE A 15 3.36 7.15 -1.24
CA PHE A 15 3.40 5.77 -0.74
C PHE A 15 3.31 5.69 0.78
N ALA A 16 3.90 6.62 1.54
CA ALA A 16 3.80 6.61 3.00
C ALA A 16 2.35 6.80 3.48
N ILE A 17 1.62 7.74 2.87
CA ILE A 17 0.19 7.94 3.16
C ILE A 17 -0.61 6.69 2.77
N MET A 18 -0.39 6.16 1.56
CA MET A 18 -1.11 4.98 1.10
C MET A 18 -0.77 3.72 1.90
N THR A 19 0.42 3.62 2.47
CA THR A 19 0.79 2.56 3.42
C THR A 19 -0.15 2.61 4.62
N VAL A 20 -0.37 3.77 5.22
CA VAL A 20 -1.28 3.90 6.37
C VAL A 20 -2.72 3.58 5.97
N VAL A 21 -3.18 4.11 4.84
CA VAL A 21 -4.55 3.86 4.33
C VAL A 21 -4.78 2.36 4.11
N TRP A 22 -3.88 1.70 3.38
CA TRP A 22 -4.00 0.26 3.10
C TRP A 22 -3.76 -0.60 4.33
N GLY A 23 -2.95 -0.14 5.29
CA GLY A 23 -2.80 -0.79 6.59
C GLY A 23 -4.12 -0.82 7.34
N ILE A 24 -4.84 0.30 7.41
CA ILE A 24 -6.15 0.37 8.05
C ILE A 24 -7.16 -0.53 7.31
N VAL A 25 -7.24 -0.44 5.98
CA VAL A 25 -8.18 -1.25 5.18
C VAL A 25 -7.88 -2.75 5.34
N GLY A 26 -6.63 -3.17 5.15
CA GLY A 26 -6.23 -4.57 5.23
C GLY A 26 -6.46 -5.16 6.61
N MET A 27 -6.09 -4.44 7.68
CA MET A 27 -6.33 -4.90 9.06
C MET A 27 -7.82 -4.93 9.41
N LEU A 28 -8.62 -3.96 8.95
CA LEU A 28 -10.07 -3.95 9.17
C LEU A 28 -10.77 -5.15 8.51
N VAL A 29 -10.43 -5.46 7.25
CA VAL A 29 -10.95 -6.68 6.58
C VAL A 29 -10.51 -7.93 7.33
N GLY A 30 -9.30 -7.93 7.90
CA GLY A 30 -8.82 -9.01 8.77
C GLY A 30 -9.67 -9.20 10.02
N VAL A 31 -10.06 -8.11 10.69
CA VAL A 31 -10.95 -8.16 11.86
C VAL A 31 -12.34 -8.67 11.48
N ILE A 32 -12.88 -8.26 10.32
CA ILE A 32 -14.16 -8.78 9.81
C ILE A 32 -14.07 -10.28 9.54
N ALA A 33 -13.01 -10.73 8.85
CA ALA A 33 -12.80 -12.15 8.58
C ALA A 33 -12.60 -12.97 9.87
N ALA A 34 -11.92 -12.42 10.87
CA ALA A 34 -11.79 -13.03 12.18
C ALA A 34 -13.14 -13.15 12.89
N ALA A 35 -13.98 -12.11 12.84
CA ALA A 35 -15.32 -12.13 13.41
C ALA A 35 -16.20 -13.21 12.75
N GLN A 36 -16.07 -13.45 11.44
CA GLN A 36 -16.78 -14.52 10.73
C GLN A 36 -16.40 -15.94 11.16
N LEU A 37 -15.19 -16.13 11.70
CA LEU A 37 -14.78 -17.41 12.28
C LEU A 37 -15.41 -17.66 13.65
N VAL A 38 -15.73 -16.59 14.40
CA VAL A 38 -16.39 -16.66 15.72
C VAL A 38 -17.90 -16.71 15.58
N TRP A 39 -18.45 -15.87 14.71
CA TRP A 39 -19.89 -15.76 14.43
C TRP A 39 -20.15 -16.00 12.93
N PRO A 40 -20.40 -17.26 12.53
CA PRO A 40 -20.62 -17.62 11.13
C PRO A 40 -21.80 -16.89 10.48
N GLU A 41 -22.77 -16.44 11.28
CA GLU A 41 -23.93 -15.63 10.86
C GLU A 41 -23.53 -14.31 10.18
N LEU A 42 -22.32 -13.80 10.42
CA LEU A 42 -21.78 -12.61 9.76
C LEU A 42 -21.43 -12.84 8.27
N ASN A 43 -21.55 -14.06 7.74
CA ASN A 43 -21.43 -14.37 6.31
C ASN A 43 -22.73 -14.03 5.55
N VAL A 44 -23.17 -12.78 5.64
CA VAL A 44 -24.51 -12.34 5.18
C VAL A 44 -24.62 -12.07 3.68
N HIS A 45 -23.51 -11.89 2.97
CA HIS A 45 -23.51 -11.48 1.56
C HIS A 45 -22.39 -12.16 0.77
N GLU A 46 -22.62 -12.43 -0.52
CA GLU A 46 -21.68 -13.11 -1.41
C GLU A 46 -20.29 -12.44 -1.46
N PHE A 47 -20.24 -11.10 -1.62
CA PHE A 47 -18.99 -10.32 -1.56
C PHE A 47 -18.32 -10.28 -0.18
N LEU A 48 -19.08 -10.44 0.89
CA LEU A 48 -18.56 -10.42 2.26
C LEU A 48 -18.29 -11.84 2.79
N HIS A 49 -18.43 -12.88 1.97
CA HIS A 49 -18.22 -14.24 2.43
C HIS A 49 -16.74 -14.48 2.80
N PHE A 50 -16.48 -15.18 3.90
CA PHE A 50 -15.13 -15.45 4.42
C PHE A 50 -14.15 -15.94 3.35
N GLY A 51 -14.60 -16.85 2.49
CA GLY A 51 -13.79 -17.40 1.38
C GLY A 51 -13.27 -16.36 0.39
N ARG A 52 -13.97 -15.22 0.24
CA ARG A 52 -13.55 -14.08 -0.62
C ARG A 52 -12.84 -12.99 0.16
N LEU A 53 -13.27 -12.71 1.41
CA LEU A 53 -12.61 -11.72 2.25
C LEU A 53 -11.21 -12.15 2.69
N ARG A 54 -10.95 -13.44 2.86
CA ARG A 54 -9.62 -13.94 3.23
C ARG A 54 -8.53 -13.58 2.19
N PRO A 55 -8.67 -13.93 0.89
CA PRO A 55 -7.68 -13.52 -0.10
C PRO A 55 -7.62 -12.00 -0.26
N LEU A 56 -8.74 -11.27 -0.10
CA LEU A 56 -8.73 -9.81 -0.09
C LEU A 56 -7.87 -9.25 1.06
N HIS A 57 -8.08 -9.73 2.30
CA HIS A 57 -7.29 -9.37 3.47
C HIS A 57 -5.81 -9.64 3.26
N THR A 58 -5.46 -10.85 2.81
CA THR A 58 -4.06 -11.24 2.60
C THR A 58 -3.38 -10.35 1.56
N ASN A 59 -4.01 -10.11 0.41
CA ASN A 59 -3.43 -9.24 -0.62
C ASN A 59 -3.35 -7.77 -0.16
N ALA A 60 -4.38 -7.26 0.53
CA ALA A 60 -4.36 -5.91 1.08
C ALA A 60 -3.27 -5.72 2.14
N VAL A 61 -3.06 -6.68 3.04
CA VAL A 61 -2.02 -6.54 4.07
C VAL A 61 -0.62 -6.75 3.48
N ILE A 62 -0.42 -7.73 2.60
CA ILE A 62 0.91 -8.04 2.07
C ILE A 62 1.32 -7.03 0.99
N PHE A 63 0.51 -6.88 -0.05
CA PHE A 63 0.90 -6.09 -1.22
C PHE A 63 0.48 -4.63 -1.11
N ALA A 64 -0.72 -4.35 -0.61
CA ALA A 64 -1.16 -2.97 -0.48
C ALA A 64 -0.44 -2.24 0.66
N PHE A 65 -0.51 -2.75 1.88
CA PHE A 65 0.21 -2.20 3.04
C PHE A 65 1.71 -2.47 2.93
N GLY A 66 2.14 -3.75 2.93
CA GLY A 66 3.55 -4.12 2.93
C GLY A 66 4.29 -3.62 1.67
N GLY A 67 3.70 -3.78 0.49
CA GLY A 67 4.29 -3.27 -0.75
C GLY A 67 4.41 -1.75 -0.78
N SER A 68 3.38 -1.00 -0.35
CA SER A 68 3.49 0.46 -0.25
C SER A 68 4.56 0.89 0.76
N ALA A 69 4.68 0.17 1.88
CA ALA A 69 5.71 0.42 2.89
C ALA A 69 7.11 0.24 2.28
N LEU A 70 7.31 -0.84 1.51
CA LEU A 70 8.56 -1.11 0.80
C LEU A 70 8.87 -0.04 -0.26
N PHE A 71 7.88 0.43 -1.02
CA PHE A 71 8.08 1.53 -1.98
C PHE A 71 8.47 2.83 -1.29
N ALA A 72 7.75 3.23 -0.24
CA ALA A 72 8.06 4.45 0.51
C ALA A 72 9.47 4.39 1.12
N THR A 73 9.79 3.29 1.79
CA THR A 73 11.07 3.10 2.47
C THR A 73 12.22 3.00 1.49
N SER A 74 12.12 2.19 0.44
CA SER A 74 13.18 2.05 -0.56
C SER A 74 13.46 3.37 -1.28
N TYR A 75 12.43 4.08 -1.75
CA TYR A 75 12.60 5.38 -2.41
C TYR A 75 13.15 6.46 -1.48
N TYR A 76 12.85 6.41 -0.18
CA TYR A 76 13.46 7.31 0.79
C TYR A 76 14.93 6.95 1.06
N VAL A 77 15.19 5.68 1.39
CA VAL A 77 16.51 5.20 1.82
C VAL A 77 17.52 5.33 0.68
N VAL A 78 17.22 4.83 -0.52
CA VAL A 78 18.18 4.83 -1.65
C VAL A 78 18.67 6.23 -2.01
N GLN A 79 17.79 7.21 -1.95
CA GLN A 79 18.14 8.61 -2.21
C GLN A 79 19.13 9.13 -1.16
N ARG A 80 18.87 8.83 0.12
CA ARG A 80 19.65 9.33 1.26
C ARG A 80 20.99 8.63 1.40
N THR A 81 21.04 7.31 1.16
CA THR A 81 22.26 6.52 1.32
C THR A 81 23.24 6.74 0.18
N CYS A 82 22.75 7.01 -1.04
CA CYS A 82 23.58 7.30 -2.20
C CYS A 82 23.76 8.80 -2.44
N HIS A 83 23.17 9.66 -1.60
CA HIS A 83 23.19 11.11 -1.71
C HIS A 83 22.81 11.64 -3.10
N THR A 84 21.87 10.95 -3.76
CA THR A 84 21.42 11.29 -5.12
C THR A 84 19.91 11.31 -5.21
N ARG A 85 19.38 12.11 -6.13
CA ARG A 85 17.94 12.17 -6.39
C ARG A 85 17.48 10.89 -7.09
N LEU A 86 16.23 10.48 -6.84
CA LEU A 86 15.65 9.31 -7.47
C LEU A 86 15.71 9.40 -9.00
N PHE A 87 16.25 8.36 -9.62
CA PHE A 87 16.31 8.22 -11.08
C PHE A 87 14.91 8.22 -11.69
N ALA A 88 14.77 8.86 -12.86
CA ALA A 88 13.53 8.93 -13.65
C ALA A 88 12.27 9.23 -12.79
N PRO A 89 12.08 10.47 -12.31
CA PRO A 89 10.96 10.80 -11.41
C PRO A 89 9.57 10.53 -12.01
N GLY A 90 9.43 10.56 -13.35
CA GLY A 90 8.21 10.15 -14.04
C GLY A 90 7.93 8.64 -13.92
N LEU A 91 8.97 7.80 -13.96
CA LEU A 91 8.85 6.36 -13.75
C LEU A 91 8.45 6.03 -12.31
N ALA A 92 8.98 6.78 -11.33
CA ALA A 92 8.56 6.63 -9.94
C ALA A 92 7.10 7.04 -9.71
N ALA A 93 6.59 8.03 -10.44
CA ALA A 93 5.16 8.36 -10.42
C ALA A 93 4.32 7.26 -11.08
N PHE A 94 4.82 6.64 -12.15
CA PHE A 94 4.18 5.49 -12.79
C PHE A 94 4.09 4.29 -11.85
N THR A 95 5.16 3.94 -11.13
CA THR A 95 5.11 2.84 -10.15
C THR A 95 4.12 3.13 -9.03
N PHE A 96 3.99 4.39 -8.59
CA PHE A 96 2.93 4.77 -7.66
C PHE A 96 1.54 4.47 -8.21
N TRP A 97 1.13 5.14 -9.28
CA TRP A 97 -0.23 4.97 -9.82
C TRP A 97 -0.52 3.56 -10.32
N GLY A 98 0.49 2.89 -10.89
CA GLY A 98 0.41 1.49 -11.28
C GLY A 98 0.18 0.57 -10.09
N TRP A 99 0.89 0.77 -8.98
CA TRP A 99 0.68 -0.01 -7.76
C TRP A 99 -0.70 0.24 -7.15
N GLN A 100 -1.16 1.50 -7.12
CA GLN A 100 -2.51 1.82 -6.66
C GLN A 100 -3.58 1.12 -7.52
N LEU A 101 -3.39 1.07 -8.83
CA LEU A 101 -4.29 0.37 -9.74
C LEU A 101 -4.28 -1.14 -9.50
N VAL A 102 -3.11 -1.75 -9.30
CA VAL A 102 -2.98 -3.18 -8.98
C VAL A 102 -3.73 -3.55 -7.69
N ILE A 103 -3.73 -2.67 -6.68
CA ILE A 103 -4.42 -2.92 -5.41
C ILE A 103 -5.94 -2.81 -5.54
N VAL A 104 -6.42 -1.89 -6.39
CA VAL A 104 -7.85 -1.63 -6.56
C VAL A 104 -8.54 -2.69 -7.43
N LEU A 105 -7.79 -3.38 -8.30
CA LEU A 105 -8.25 -4.50 -9.11
C LEU A 105 -8.22 -5.83 -8.35
#